data_AF-A0A3P6R4V1-F1
#
_entry.id   AF-A0A3P6R4V1-F1
#
_cell.length_a   1.000
_cell.length_b   1.000
_cell.length_c   1.000
_cell.angle_alpha   90.00
_cell.angle_beta   90.00
_cell.angle_gamma   90.00
#
_symmetry.space_group_name_H-M   'P 1'
#
loop_
_entity.id
_entity.type
_entity.pdbx_description
1 polymer ?
#
loop_
_entity_poly.entity_id
_entity_poly.type
_entity_poly.pdbx_seq_one_letter_code
_entity_poly.pdbx_strand_id
1 'polypeptide(L)'
;MVLFSVVLTILVHHVSPSPLTDAEAEKTLIYRDSPDTFENRKIVKFLLQSLRTRSRRIHLGRGITRERPPEMPDLGPKNNISAPSISETNKDVADWMFQGDILLTPLQASLLVSEQDKEEGNGTVRVKRSCETNSALYWSPKVYINYTIDSSLATTTASLIRQAVQFWQSNTCLNFRENASGNHRLRFYRGSGCWSYIGKQAWSSQDISIGSGCEYVYF
;
A
#
# COMPACT_ATOMS: atom_id res chain seq x y z
N MET A 1 33.24 -53.01 -0.39
CA MET A 1 32.92 -51.95 0.59
C MET A 1 32.89 -50.64 -0.14
N VAL A 2 31.71 -50.04 -0.15
CA VAL A 2 31.27 -48.84 -0.88
C VAL A 2 31.78 -47.60 -0.16
N LEU A 3 32.32 -46.61 -0.87
CA LEU A 3 32.32 -45.19 -0.46
C LEU A 3 32.81 -44.32 -1.63
N PHE A 4 31.99 -44.24 -2.69
CA PHE A 4 32.04 -43.10 -3.61
C PHE A 4 31.27 -41.96 -2.94
N SER A 5 32.00 -41.05 -2.29
CA SER A 5 31.44 -39.78 -1.81
C SER A 5 31.01 -38.94 -3.00
N VAL A 6 29.71 -38.99 -3.30
CA VAL A 6 29.03 -38.02 -4.14
C VAL A 6 29.10 -36.68 -3.41
N VAL A 7 30.02 -35.82 -3.85
CA VAL A 7 29.99 -34.40 -3.53
C VAL A 7 28.76 -33.83 -4.24
N LEU A 8 27.64 -33.78 -3.52
CA LEU A 8 26.44 -33.05 -3.91
C LEU A 8 26.80 -31.56 -3.91
N THR A 9 27.20 -31.04 -5.06
CA THR A 9 27.20 -29.60 -5.33
C THR A 9 25.75 -29.13 -5.28
N ILE A 10 25.32 -28.72 -4.09
CA ILE A 10 24.11 -27.91 -3.93
C ILE A 10 24.45 -26.56 -4.58
N LEU A 11 24.18 -26.47 -5.89
CA LEU A 11 23.92 -25.21 -6.55
C LEU A 11 22.73 -24.61 -5.80
N VAL A 12 23.03 -23.72 -4.86
CA VAL A 12 22.08 -22.73 -4.37
C VAL A 12 21.80 -21.84 -5.57
N HIS A 13 20.92 -22.31 -6.46
CA HIS A 13 20.17 -21.41 -7.29
C HIS A 13 19.44 -20.50 -6.31
N HIS A 14 19.86 -19.24 -6.26
CA HIS A 14 18.94 -18.17 -5.87
C HIS A 14 17.76 -18.25 -6.84
N VAL A 15 16.78 -19.08 -6.48
CA VAL A 15 15.44 -19.02 -7.03
C VAL A 15 14.93 -17.66 -6.58
N SER A 16 15.15 -16.66 -7.43
CA SER A 16 14.36 -15.45 -7.39
C SER A 16 12.90 -15.91 -7.43
N PRO A 17 12.03 -15.48 -6.50
CA PRO A 17 10.64 -15.91 -6.51
C PRO A 17 10.07 -15.65 -7.91
N SER A 18 9.51 -16.69 -8.50
CA SER A 18 8.79 -16.61 -9.76
C SER A 18 7.76 -15.48 -9.67
N PRO A 19 7.49 -14.74 -10.76
CA PRO A 19 6.37 -13.80 -10.77
C PRO A 19 5.11 -14.52 -10.30
N LEU A 20 4.43 -13.99 -9.28
CA LEU A 20 3.18 -14.55 -8.77
C LEU A 20 2.22 -14.80 -9.94
N THR A 21 1.66 -16.02 -10.03
CA THR A 21 0.62 -16.31 -11.01
C THR A 21 -0.62 -15.46 -10.73
N ASP A 22 -1.48 -15.26 -11.73
CA ASP A 22 -2.69 -14.45 -11.57
C ASP A 22 -3.60 -14.99 -10.45
N ALA A 23 -3.71 -16.31 -10.30
CA ALA A 23 -4.49 -16.93 -9.22
C ALA A 23 -3.86 -16.70 -7.83
N GLU A 24 -2.53 -16.74 -7.72
CA GLU A 24 -1.82 -16.41 -6.48
C GLU A 24 -1.95 -14.92 -6.15
N ALA A 25 -1.84 -14.05 -7.14
CA ALA A 25 -2.01 -12.61 -6.98
C ALA A 25 -3.44 -12.25 -6.56
N GLU A 26 -4.45 -12.90 -7.14
CA GLU A 26 -5.86 -12.70 -6.76
C GLU A 26 -6.07 -13.03 -5.28
N LYS A 27 -5.63 -14.21 -4.83
CA LYS A 27 -5.73 -14.62 -3.42
C LYS A 27 -4.95 -13.70 -2.48
N THR A 28 -3.86 -13.11 -2.97
CA THR A 28 -2.98 -12.21 -2.22
C THR A 28 -3.58 -10.83 -2.03
N LEU A 29 -4.26 -10.31 -3.06
CA LEU A 29 -4.75 -8.92 -3.12
C LEU A 29 -6.23 -8.78 -2.75
N ILE A 30 -7.04 -9.79 -3.03
CA ILE A 30 -8.48 -9.77 -2.79
C ILE A 30 -8.79 -10.67 -1.60
N TYR A 31 -9.07 -10.03 -0.47
CA TYR A 31 -9.52 -10.74 0.72
C TYR A 31 -11.00 -11.17 0.58
N ARG A 32 -11.40 -12.19 1.34
CA ARG A 32 -12.79 -12.65 1.37
C ARG A 32 -13.74 -11.47 1.66
N ASP A 33 -14.82 -11.38 0.90
CA ASP A 33 -15.84 -10.32 1.03
C ASP A 33 -15.27 -8.89 0.82
N SER A 34 -14.11 -8.75 0.18
CA SER A 34 -13.64 -7.45 -0.31
C SER A 34 -14.61 -6.91 -1.36
N PRO A 35 -14.96 -5.62 -1.35
CA PRO A 35 -15.78 -5.03 -2.40
C PRO A 35 -14.98 -4.74 -3.68
N ASP A 36 -13.66 -4.91 -3.65
CA ASP A 36 -12.81 -4.75 -4.82
C ASP A 36 -12.69 -6.05 -5.61
N THR A 37 -12.26 -5.96 -6.86
CA THR A 37 -12.17 -7.11 -7.78
C THR A 37 -10.77 -7.25 -8.33
N PHE A 38 -10.39 -8.47 -8.69
CA PHE A 38 -9.10 -8.72 -9.30
C PHE A 38 -8.97 -8.05 -10.67
N GLU A 39 -10.08 -7.89 -11.40
CA GLU A 39 -10.20 -7.14 -12.65
C GLU A 39 -9.80 -5.68 -12.46
N ASN A 40 -10.30 -5.04 -11.40
CA ASN A 40 -9.88 -3.68 -11.06
C ASN A 40 -8.38 -3.63 -10.74
N ARG A 41 -7.84 -4.64 -10.03
CA ARG A 41 -6.40 -4.70 -9.73
C ARG A 41 -5.56 -4.84 -10.99
N LYS A 42 -5.99 -5.65 -11.96
CA LYS A 42 -5.34 -5.79 -13.28
C LYS A 42 -5.33 -4.47 -14.05
N ILE A 43 -6.45 -3.73 -14.06
CA ILE A 43 -6.53 -2.40 -14.67
C ILE A 43 -5.54 -1.43 -14.01
N VAL A 44 -5.54 -1.37 -12.68
CA VAL A 44 -4.63 -0.50 -11.92
C VAL A 44 -3.18 -0.86 -12.19
N LYS A 45 -2.81 -2.15 -12.15
CA LYS A 45 -1.45 -2.62 -12.46
C LYS A 45 -1.00 -2.18 -13.85
N PHE A 46 -1.86 -2.34 -14.86
CA PHE A 46 -1.55 -1.89 -16.22
C PHE A 46 -1.30 -0.37 -16.30
N LEU A 47 -2.13 0.43 -15.64
CA LEU A 47 -1.96 1.88 -15.55
C LEU A 47 -0.68 2.27 -14.80
N LEU A 48 -0.34 1.58 -13.71
CA LEU A 48 0.91 1.82 -12.98
C LEU A 48 2.15 1.47 -13.82
N GLN A 49 2.08 0.42 -14.62
CA GLN A 49 3.17 0.05 -15.55
C GLN A 49 3.41 1.13 -16.62
N SER A 50 2.34 1.74 -17.14
CA SER A 50 2.47 2.84 -18.10
C SER A 50 3.13 4.08 -17.47
N LEU A 51 2.76 4.44 -16.23
CA LEU A 51 3.39 5.51 -15.46
C LEU A 51 4.90 5.28 -15.26
N ARG A 52 5.28 4.07 -14.82
CA ARG A 52 6.70 3.70 -14.58
C ARG A 52 7.53 3.82 -15.86
N THR A 53 6.99 3.36 -16.98
CA THR A 53 7.67 3.42 -18.29
C THR A 53 7.90 4.85 -18.75
N ARG A 54 6.89 5.73 -18.58
CA ARG A 54 6.97 7.15 -18.95
C ARG A 54 7.92 7.94 -18.07
N SER A 55 7.86 7.74 -16.75
CA SER A 55 8.78 8.40 -15.80
C SER A 55 10.25 8.14 -16.16
N ARG A 56 10.60 6.90 -16.55
CA ARG A 56 11.94 6.56 -17.04
C ARG A 56 12.35 7.35 -18.29
N ARG A 57 11.44 7.54 -19.26
CA ARG A 57 11.74 8.33 -20.47
C ARG A 57 12.03 9.80 -20.15
N ILE A 58 11.28 10.39 -19.22
CA ILE A 58 11.51 11.77 -18.77
C ILE A 58 12.89 11.92 -18.11
N HIS A 59 13.28 10.97 -17.25
CA HIS A 59 14.60 10.99 -16.59
C HIS A 59 15.76 10.78 -17.58
N LEU A 60 15.55 10.04 -18.67
CA LEU A 60 16.55 9.87 -19.74
C LEU A 60 16.64 11.11 -20.64
N GLY A 61 15.57 11.91 -20.77
CA GLY A 61 15.52 13.12 -21.59
C GLY A 61 15.92 14.42 -20.86
N ARG A 62 15.82 14.47 -19.53
CA ARG A 62 16.33 15.58 -18.70
C ARG A 62 17.70 15.21 -18.16
N GLY A 63 18.75 15.96 -18.54
CA GLY A 63 20.09 15.81 -17.96
C GLY A 63 20.04 15.76 -16.43
N ILE A 64 20.72 14.76 -15.86
CA ILE A 64 20.66 14.41 -14.44
C ILE A 64 21.23 15.55 -13.59
N THR A 65 20.39 16.46 -13.11
CA THR A 65 20.69 17.18 -11.86
C THR A 65 20.34 16.24 -10.72
N ARG A 66 21.37 15.73 -10.04
CA ARG A 66 21.26 14.81 -8.91
C ARG A 66 20.60 15.55 -7.74
N GLU A 67 19.27 15.64 -7.73
CA GLU A 67 18.52 16.13 -6.57
C GLU A 67 18.86 15.22 -5.38
N ARG A 68 19.33 15.83 -4.29
CA ARG A 68 19.55 15.12 -3.03
C ARG A 68 18.21 14.50 -2.63
N PRO A 69 18.15 13.18 -2.31
CA PRO A 69 16.92 12.57 -1.83
C PRO A 69 16.36 13.42 -0.69
N PRO A 70 15.04 13.72 -0.69
CA PRO A 70 14.44 14.42 0.42
C PRO A 70 14.78 13.67 1.71
N GLU A 71 15.20 14.43 2.72
CA GLU A 71 15.49 13.89 4.04
C GLU A 71 14.23 13.17 4.54
N MET A 72 14.38 11.91 4.95
CA MET A 72 13.23 11.15 5.45
C MET A 72 12.65 11.89 6.66
N PRO A 73 11.31 12.05 6.73
CA PRO A 73 10.67 12.61 7.91
C PRO A 73 11.16 11.88 9.17
N ASP A 74 11.44 12.61 10.23
CA ASP A 74 11.78 12.04 11.53
C ASP A 74 10.61 11.16 12.00
N LEU A 75 10.80 9.84 12.00
CA LEU A 75 9.78 8.85 12.35
C LEU A 75 9.58 8.71 13.87
N GLY A 76 10.11 9.66 14.65
CA GLY A 76 10.06 9.64 16.11
C GLY A 76 11.24 8.88 16.71
N PRO A 77 11.19 8.61 18.03
CA PRO A 77 12.28 7.96 18.75
C PRO A 77 12.64 6.63 18.10
N LYS A 78 13.91 6.48 17.72
CA LYS A 78 14.47 5.20 17.26
C LYS A 78 14.36 4.19 18.41
N ASN A 79 13.24 3.48 18.48
CA ASN A 79 13.15 2.30 19.33
C ASN A 79 14.10 1.25 18.76
N ASN A 80 14.62 0.36 19.61
CA ASN A 80 15.53 -0.70 19.18
C ASN A 80 14.81 -1.83 18.40
N ILE A 81 13.67 -1.50 17.78
CA ILE A 81 12.85 -2.39 16.98
C ILE A 81 13.19 -2.09 15.53
N SER A 82 14.03 -2.95 14.95
CA SER A 82 14.32 -2.90 13.50
C SER A 82 13.11 -3.43 12.74
N ALA A 83 12.05 -2.63 12.59
CA ALA A 83 10.99 -2.98 11.65
C ALA A 83 11.54 -2.91 10.21
N PRO A 84 11.16 -3.85 9.34
CA PRO A 84 11.52 -3.79 7.92
C PRO A 84 10.95 -2.52 7.27
N SER A 85 11.65 -2.00 6.26
CA SER A 85 11.13 -0.89 5.48
C SER A 85 9.87 -1.29 4.71
N ILE A 86 9.01 -0.32 4.38
CA ILE A 86 7.78 -0.60 3.61
C ILE A 86 8.06 -1.29 2.27
N SER A 87 9.18 -0.94 1.62
CA SER A 87 9.61 -1.55 0.37
C SER A 87 10.00 -3.02 0.55
N GLU A 88 10.59 -3.38 1.68
CA GLU A 88 10.92 -4.78 2.00
C GLU A 88 9.68 -5.56 2.36
N THR A 89 8.80 -4.98 3.19
CA THR A 89 7.56 -5.61 3.63
C THR A 89 6.59 -5.86 2.47
N ASN A 90 6.53 -4.93 1.51
CA ASN A 90 5.62 -5.01 0.37
C ASN A 90 6.24 -5.58 -0.89
N LYS A 91 7.46 -6.12 -0.85
CA LYS A 91 8.19 -6.57 -2.04
C LYS A 91 7.37 -7.49 -2.97
N ASP A 92 6.52 -8.35 -2.39
CA ASP A 92 5.72 -9.33 -3.14
C ASP A 92 4.45 -8.73 -3.77
N VAL A 93 4.00 -7.57 -3.27
CA VAL A 93 2.81 -6.86 -3.76
C VAL A 93 3.13 -5.51 -4.42
N ALA A 94 4.39 -5.08 -4.42
CA ALA A 94 4.83 -3.76 -4.85
C ALA A 94 4.45 -3.42 -6.31
N ASP A 95 4.35 -4.42 -7.19
CA ASP A 95 3.91 -4.21 -8.57
C ASP A 95 2.44 -3.86 -8.74
N TRP A 96 1.63 -4.11 -7.71
CA TRP A 96 0.21 -3.81 -7.67
C TRP A 96 -0.10 -2.50 -6.93
N MET A 97 0.91 -1.90 -6.32
CA MET A 97 0.78 -0.72 -5.46
C MET A 97 1.43 0.51 -6.11
N PHE A 98 0.81 1.66 -5.91
CA PHE A 98 1.43 2.95 -6.14
C PHE A 98 2.36 3.27 -4.95
N GLN A 99 3.56 3.78 -5.21
CA GLN A 99 4.58 4.11 -4.20
C GLN A 99 4.93 2.98 -3.20
N GLY A 100 4.50 1.75 -3.46
CA GLY A 100 4.81 0.56 -2.68
C GLY A 100 3.71 0.15 -1.70
N ASP A 101 2.87 1.06 -1.22
CA ASP A 101 1.90 0.82 -0.14
C ASP A 101 0.51 1.45 -0.37
N ILE A 102 0.31 2.10 -1.51
CA ILE A 102 -0.97 2.73 -1.86
C ILE A 102 -1.71 1.85 -2.87
N LEU A 103 -2.88 1.36 -2.46
CA LEU A 103 -3.78 0.64 -3.35
C LEU A 103 -4.76 1.62 -4.00
N LEU A 104 -4.55 1.95 -5.27
CA LEU A 104 -5.40 2.89 -6.00
C LEU A 104 -6.69 2.23 -6.50
N THR A 105 -7.75 3.02 -6.64
CA THR A 105 -8.89 2.64 -7.49
C THR A 105 -8.57 2.82 -8.98
N PRO A 106 -9.30 2.15 -9.90
CA PRO A 106 -9.12 2.38 -11.34
C PRO A 106 -9.25 3.85 -11.74
N LEU A 107 -10.18 4.58 -11.10
CA LEU A 107 -10.37 6.01 -11.35
C LEU A 107 -9.18 6.84 -10.86
N GLN A 108 -8.66 6.57 -9.66
CA GLN A 108 -7.47 7.28 -9.17
C GLN A 108 -6.24 7.00 -10.05
N ALA A 109 -6.04 5.75 -10.46
CA ALA A 109 -4.95 5.38 -11.35
C ALA A 109 -5.06 6.05 -12.73
N SER A 110 -6.26 6.13 -13.31
CA SER A 110 -6.47 6.78 -14.60
C SER A 110 -6.26 8.30 -14.53
N LEU A 111 -6.69 8.94 -13.43
CA LEU A 111 -6.45 10.35 -13.19
C LEU A 111 -4.94 10.65 -13.13
N LEU A 112 -4.16 9.85 -12.41
CA LEU A 112 -2.70 10.01 -12.36
C LEU A 112 -2.04 9.88 -13.73
N VAL A 113 -2.45 8.90 -14.54
CA VAL A 113 -1.98 8.73 -15.92
C VAL A 113 -2.31 9.96 -16.76
N SER A 114 -3.54 10.47 -16.65
CA SER A 114 -4.00 11.64 -17.42
C SER A 114 -3.31 12.94 -17.01
N GLU A 115 -3.00 13.12 -15.73
CA GLU A 115 -2.26 14.27 -15.24
C GLU A 115 -0.84 14.27 -15.81
N GLN A 116 -0.19 13.11 -15.83
CA GLN A 116 1.14 12.98 -16.41
C GLN A 116 1.15 13.21 -17.93
N ASP A 117 0.13 12.75 -18.66
CA ASP A 117 0.01 13.01 -20.10
C ASP A 117 -0.13 14.51 -20.42
N LYS A 118 -0.87 15.26 -19.59
CA LYS A 118 -0.99 16.71 -19.73
C LYS A 118 0.34 17.43 -19.47
N GLU A 119 1.14 16.94 -18.53
CA GLU A 119 2.47 17.49 -18.25
C GLU A 119 3.43 17.30 -19.44
N GLU A 120 3.44 16.12 -20.06
CA GLU A 120 4.27 15.83 -21.24
C GLU A 120 3.89 16.71 -22.45
N GLY A 121 2.59 16.98 -22.65
CA GLY A 121 2.11 17.76 -23.80
C GLY A 121 2.18 19.28 -23.66
N ASN A 122 2.15 19.81 -22.43
CA ASN A 122 1.92 21.25 -22.21
C ASN A 122 3.06 21.98 -21.47
N GLY A 123 4.12 21.28 -21.05
CA GLY A 123 5.30 21.89 -20.41
C GLY A 123 5.03 22.58 -19.07
N THR A 124 3.85 22.37 -18.48
CA THR A 124 3.45 23.00 -17.21
C THR A 124 4.23 22.42 -16.03
N VAL A 125 4.75 23.28 -15.16
CA VAL A 125 5.48 22.88 -13.95
C VAL A 125 4.54 22.14 -13.00
N ARG A 126 4.93 20.91 -12.60
CA ARG A 126 4.22 20.08 -11.63
C ARG A 126 4.00 20.83 -10.32
N VAL A 127 2.73 21.06 -9.96
CA VAL A 127 2.40 21.39 -8.57
C VAL A 127 2.47 20.09 -7.78
N LYS A 128 3.51 19.92 -6.96
CA LYS A 128 3.61 18.77 -6.05
C LYS A 128 2.41 18.80 -5.10
N ARG A 129 1.47 17.87 -5.26
CA ARG A 129 0.36 17.66 -4.32
C ARG A 129 0.67 16.44 -3.48
N SER A 130 0.62 16.60 -2.16
CA SER A 130 0.80 15.51 -1.18
C SER A 130 -0.53 15.00 -0.62
N CYS A 131 -1.65 15.60 -1.03
CA CYS A 131 -2.98 15.33 -0.48
C CYS A 131 -4.00 15.13 -1.62
N GLU A 132 -4.93 14.22 -1.40
CA GLU A 132 -6.14 14.09 -2.22
C GLU A 132 -6.93 15.40 -2.17
N THR A 133 -7.42 15.86 -3.31
CA THR A 133 -8.15 17.14 -3.42
C THR A 133 -9.64 16.95 -3.68
N ASN A 134 -10.06 15.75 -4.05
CA ASN A 134 -11.46 15.42 -4.23
C ASN A 134 -12.15 15.28 -2.87
N SER A 135 -12.91 16.31 -2.48
CA SER A 135 -13.65 16.34 -1.21
C SER A 135 -14.62 15.17 -1.01
N ALA A 136 -15.08 14.51 -2.07
CA ALA A 136 -15.91 13.31 -1.97
C ALA A 136 -15.20 12.14 -1.26
N LEU A 137 -13.87 12.11 -1.35
CA LEU A 137 -13.00 11.10 -0.73
C LEU A 137 -12.59 11.48 0.70
N TYR A 138 -13.06 12.62 1.24
CA TYR A 138 -12.72 13.02 2.59
C TYR A 138 -13.57 12.29 3.63
N TRP A 139 -12.92 12.00 4.76
CA TRP A 139 -13.60 11.64 5.98
C TRP A 139 -14.15 12.91 6.64
N SER A 140 -15.44 12.89 6.98
CA SER A 140 -16.07 14.03 7.65
C SER A 140 -15.83 13.97 9.15
N PRO A 141 -15.33 15.02 9.81
CA PRO A 141 -15.15 15.04 11.26
C PRO A 141 -16.49 15.02 12.02
N LYS A 142 -17.60 15.28 11.33
CA LYS A 142 -18.95 15.30 11.91
C LYS A 142 -19.55 13.89 12.11
N VAL A 143 -18.96 12.86 11.52
CA VAL A 143 -19.47 11.49 11.53
C VAL A 143 -18.35 10.55 11.94
N TYR A 144 -18.66 9.54 12.74
CA TYR A 144 -17.69 8.51 13.10
C TYR A 144 -17.20 7.76 11.86
N ILE A 145 -15.88 7.62 11.74
CA ILE A 145 -15.24 6.66 10.85
C ILE A 145 -15.43 5.28 11.49
N ASN A 146 -16.30 4.46 10.89
CA ASN A 146 -16.50 3.10 11.37
C ASN A 146 -15.27 2.26 11.04
N TYR A 147 -14.88 1.34 11.92
CA TYR A 147 -13.87 0.34 11.60
C TYR A 147 -14.18 -1.01 12.23
N THR A 148 -13.53 -2.04 11.71
CA THR A 148 -13.57 -3.43 12.22
C THR A 148 -12.19 -4.05 12.15
N ILE A 149 -11.91 -4.94 13.08
CA ILE A 149 -10.70 -5.76 13.09
C ILE A 149 -11.12 -7.19 12.81
N ASP A 150 -10.68 -7.74 11.68
CA ASP A 150 -10.98 -9.09 11.26
C ASP A 150 -10.28 -10.13 12.14
N SER A 151 -10.88 -11.31 12.31
CA SER A 151 -10.35 -12.39 13.15
C SER A 151 -9.06 -13.02 12.63
N SER A 152 -8.66 -12.72 11.40
CA SER A 152 -7.34 -13.08 10.85
C SER A 152 -6.16 -12.39 11.54
N LEU A 153 -6.40 -11.32 12.31
CA LEU A 153 -5.38 -10.62 13.08
C LEU A 153 -5.24 -11.16 14.50
N ALA A 154 -3.99 -11.25 14.98
CA ALA A 154 -3.72 -11.62 16.37
C ALA A 154 -4.29 -10.56 17.33
N THR A 155 -4.62 -10.99 18.55
CA THR A 155 -5.15 -10.10 19.61
C THR A 155 -4.17 -8.98 19.97
N THR A 156 -2.87 -9.24 19.88
CA THR A 156 -1.80 -8.26 20.04
C THR A 156 -1.86 -7.19 18.95
N THR A 157 -1.95 -7.58 17.68
CA THR A 157 -2.10 -6.66 16.54
C THR A 157 -3.40 -5.86 16.63
N ALA A 158 -4.50 -6.50 17.03
CA ALA A 158 -5.78 -5.81 17.27
C ALA A 158 -5.63 -4.71 18.34
N SER A 159 -4.86 -4.98 19.40
CA SER A 159 -4.58 -4.00 20.46
C SER A 159 -3.71 -2.84 19.96
N LEU A 160 -2.75 -3.10 19.07
CA LEU A 160 -1.95 -2.05 18.42
C LEU A 160 -2.80 -1.16 17.50
N ILE A 161 -3.71 -1.76 16.72
CA ILE A 161 -4.64 -1.01 15.86
C ILE A 161 -5.53 -0.08 16.71
N ARG A 162 -6.08 -0.57 17.83
CA ARG A 162 -6.88 0.27 18.73
C ARG A 162 -6.07 1.42 19.34
N GLN A 163 -4.81 1.17 19.70
CA GLN A 163 -3.90 2.23 20.18
C GLN A 163 -3.63 3.28 19.09
N ALA A 164 -3.35 2.86 17.85
CA ALA A 164 -3.15 3.78 16.73
C ALA A 164 -4.41 4.61 16.42
N VAL A 165 -5.60 3.99 16.43
CA VAL A 165 -6.88 4.69 16.28
C VAL A 165 -7.08 5.71 17.41
N GLN A 166 -6.79 5.34 18.65
CA GLN A 166 -6.89 6.25 19.79
C GLN A 166 -5.94 7.46 19.67
N PHE A 167 -4.72 7.23 19.18
CA PHE A 167 -3.77 8.30 18.90
C PHE A 167 -4.34 9.30 17.89
N TRP A 168 -4.89 8.83 16.76
CA TRP A 168 -5.51 9.71 15.76
C TRP A 168 -6.69 10.50 16.32
N GLN A 169 -7.55 9.88 17.13
CA GLN A 169 -8.67 10.58 17.80
C GLN A 169 -8.18 11.66 18.77
N SER A 170 -7.08 11.40 19.48
CA SER A 170 -6.55 12.34 20.48
C SER A 170 -5.83 13.53 19.86
N ASN A 171 -5.35 13.40 18.61
CA ASN A 171 -4.50 14.39 17.95
C ASN A 171 -5.16 15.05 16.73
N THR A 172 -6.40 14.68 16.37
CA THR A 172 -7.13 15.28 15.24
C THR A 172 -8.61 15.48 15.58
N CYS A 173 -9.35 16.12 14.67
CA CYS A 173 -10.81 16.23 14.79
C CYS A 173 -11.57 14.98 14.30
N LEU A 174 -10.86 13.91 13.92
CA LEU A 174 -11.49 12.68 13.44
C LEU A 174 -11.93 11.80 14.61
N ASN A 175 -13.15 11.28 14.51
CA ASN A 175 -13.71 10.36 15.49
C ASN A 175 -13.88 8.99 14.85
N PHE A 176 -13.60 7.93 15.62
CA PHE A 176 -13.63 6.55 15.14
C PHE A 176 -14.54 5.70 16.03
N ARG A 177 -15.14 4.66 15.45
CA ARG A 177 -15.98 3.72 16.18
C ARG A 177 -15.80 2.31 15.66
N GLU A 178 -15.50 1.37 16.54
CA GLU A 178 -15.50 -0.05 16.19
C GLU A 178 -16.95 -0.50 15.98
N ASN A 179 -17.37 -0.70 14.73
CA ASN A 179 -18.77 -0.95 14.37
C ASN A 179 -18.88 -1.77 13.07
N ALA A 180 -19.17 -3.06 13.21
CA ALA A 180 -19.30 -3.99 12.09
C ALA A 180 -20.52 -3.72 11.19
N SER A 181 -21.55 -3.06 11.70
CA SER A 181 -22.74 -2.68 10.92
C SER A 181 -22.63 -1.26 10.36
N GLY A 182 -21.51 -0.58 10.58
CA GLY A 182 -21.28 0.78 10.09
C GLY A 182 -21.05 0.83 8.58
N ASN A 183 -21.61 1.85 7.93
CA ASN A 183 -21.34 2.19 6.54
C ASN A 183 -19.97 2.86 6.38
N HIS A 184 -19.39 2.74 5.18
CA HIS A 184 -18.07 3.26 4.80
C HIS A 184 -17.02 2.95 5.87
N ARG A 185 -16.93 1.69 6.29
CA ARG A 185 -16.03 1.27 7.36
C ARG A 185 -14.63 0.94 6.84
N LEU A 186 -13.63 1.03 7.71
CA LEU A 186 -12.30 0.48 7.50
C LEU A 186 -12.25 -0.96 8.05
N ARG A 187 -11.88 -1.94 7.23
CA ARG A 187 -11.65 -3.33 7.68
C ARG A 187 -10.16 -3.62 7.72
N PHE A 188 -9.62 -3.71 8.92
CA PHE A 188 -8.26 -4.17 9.15
C PHE A 188 -8.24 -5.69 9.14
N TYR A 189 -7.35 -6.29 8.36
CA TYR A 189 -7.22 -7.74 8.27
C TYR A 189 -5.76 -8.15 8.01
N ARG A 190 -5.45 -9.44 8.18
CA ARG A 190 -4.12 -9.98 7.88
C ARG A 190 -3.99 -10.29 6.38
N GLY A 191 -3.59 -9.28 5.61
CA GLY A 191 -3.28 -9.41 4.19
C GLY A 191 -1.79 -9.61 3.91
N SER A 192 -1.41 -9.45 2.65
CA SER A 192 -0.01 -9.50 2.21
C SER A 192 0.53 -8.09 2.06
N GLY A 193 1.58 -7.76 2.82
CA GLY A 193 2.14 -6.41 2.93
C GLY A 193 1.29 -5.45 3.78
N CYS A 194 1.75 -4.20 3.87
CA CYS A 194 1.08 -3.08 4.53
C CYS A 194 0.57 -2.12 3.47
N TRP A 195 -0.73 -1.95 3.34
CA TRP A 195 -1.27 -1.02 2.36
C TRP A 195 -2.69 -0.58 2.71
N SER A 196 -3.10 0.53 2.11
CA SER A 196 -4.46 1.05 2.20
C SER A 196 -4.86 1.79 0.92
N TYR A 197 -6.17 2.02 0.76
CA TYR A 197 -6.67 2.96 -0.24
C TYR A 197 -6.46 4.41 0.23
N ILE A 198 -6.34 5.34 -0.74
CA ILE A 198 -6.36 6.78 -0.44
C ILE A 198 -7.80 7.24 -0.22
N GLY A 199 -8.07 7.77 0.97
CA GLY A 199 -9.34 8.42 1.31
C GLY A 199 -10.49 7.43 1.54
N LYS A 200 -11.67 8.00 1.76
CA LYS A 200 -12.94 7.30 1.94
C LYS A 200 -13.44 6.79 0.60
N GLN A 201 -13.72 5.50 0.53
CA GLN A 201 -14.26 4.87 -0.67
C GLN A 201 -15.79 4.94 -0.72
N ALA A 202 -16.34 4.89 -1.94
CA ALA A 202 -17.79 5.00 -2.16
C ALA A 202 -18.58 3.75 -1.69
N TRP A 203 -17.90 2.62 -1.48
CA TRP A 203 -18.50 1.37 -1.03
C TRP A 203 -18.58 1.28 0.50
N SER A 204 -19.25 0.24 1.00
CA SER A 204 -19.63 0.12 2.42
C SER A 204 -18.47 -0.25 3.36
N SER A 205 -17.42 -0.92 2.88
CA SER A 205 -16.27 -1.35 3.68
C SER A 205 -14.99 -1.37 2.86
N GLN A 206 -13.94 -0.61 3.20
CA GLN A 206 -12.65 -0.67 2.50
C GLN A 206 -11.59 -1.40 3.32
N ASP A 207 -10.73 -2.14 2.62
CA ASP A 207 -9.73 -2.98 3.25
C ASP A 207 -8.44 -2.21 3.57
N ILE A 208 -7.83 -2.55 4.71
CA ILE A 208 -6.49 -2.13 5.11
C ILE A 208 -5.72 -3.41 5.47
N SER A 209 -4.66 -3.69 4.72
CA SER A 209 -3.83 -4.86 4.96
C SER A 209 -2.80 -4.57 6.05
N ILE A 210 -2.85 -5.37 7.10
CA ILE A 210 -1.84 -5.43 8.16
C ILE A 210 -1.18 -6.82 8.09
N GLY A 211 -0.27 -6.97 7.11
CA GLY A 211 0.50 -8.18 6.91
C GLY A 211 1.68 -8.34 7.89
N SER A 212 2.46 -9.39 7.68
CA SER A 212 3.68 -9.63 8.46
C SER A 212 4.68 -8.50 8.25
N GLY A 213 5.17 -7.91 9.34
CA GLY A 213 6.08 -6.77 9.29
C GLY A 213 5.38 -5.40 9.36
N CYS A 214 4.05 -5.38 9.47
CA CYS A 214 3.24 -4.18 9.60
C CYS A 214 2.84 -3.89 11.06
N GLU A 215 3.09 -4.83 11.98
CA GLU A 215 2.55 -4.84 13.34
C GLU A 215 3.35 -3.96 14.33
N TYR A 216 3.61 -2.72 13.94
CA TYR A 216 4.36 -1.75 14.73
C TYR A 216 3.60 -0.42 14.83
N VAL A 217 3.79 0.28 15.94
CA VAL A 217 3.26 1.64 16.13
C VAL A 217 4.41 2.52 16.63
N TYR A 218 4.67 3.60 15.90
CA TYR A 218 5.63 4.65 16.26
C TYR A 218 4.82 5.89 16.63
N PHE A 219 5.13 6.49 17.77
CA PHE A 219 4.54 7.75 18.23
C PHE A 219 5.63 8.73 18.62
#